data_AF-A0A7Z3C5J0-F1
#
_entry.id   AF-A0A7Z3C5J0-F1
#
_cell.length_a   1.000
_cell.length_b   1.000
_cell.length_c   1.000
_cell.angle_alpha   90.00
_cell.angle_beta   90.00
_cell.angle_gamma   90.00
#
_symmetry.space_group_name_H-M   'P 1'
#
loop_
_entity.id
_entity.type
_entity.pdbx_description
1 polymer ?
#
loop_
_entity_poly.entity_id
_entity_poly.type
_entity_poly.pdbx_seq_one_letter_code
_entity_poly.pdbx_strand_id
1 'polypeptide(L)'
;MLCVLTDNVQDLLRLLAIGYDELCWPEQFQLAPEEVREKEYGDDDYPPPPLLLRAHVERTLGLSIPVRASELVRDTESMDAQESGDPFWNWLKRVGGE
;
A
#
# COMPACT_ATOMS: atom_id res chain seq x y z
N MET A 1 5.15 0.21 -9.77
CA MET A 1 5.51 -0.78 -8.73
C MET A 1 4.80 -2.09 -9.02
N LEU A 2 5.43 -3.23 -8.74
CA LEU A 2 4.79 -4.55 -8.74
C LEU A 2 5.05 -5.24 -7.40
N CYS A 3 3.99 -5.70 -6.74
CA CYS A 3 4.11 -6.46 -5.50
C CYS A 3 2.81 -7.19 -5.14
N VAL A 4 2.93 -8.11 -4.19
CA VAL A 4 1.80 -8.54 -3.36
C VAL A 4 1.66 -7.51 -2.24
N LEU A 5 0.55 -6.78 -2.22
CA LEU A 5 0.33 -5.74 -1.20
C LEU A 5 0.26 -6.33 0.20
N THR A 6 -0.49 -7.42 0.38
CA THR A 6 -0.73 -8.03 1.70
C THR A 6 -1.04 -9.52 1.57
N ASP A 7 -0.63 -10.31 2.57
CA ASP A 7 -0.83 -11.76 2.59
C ASP A 7 -2.28 -12.20 2.86
N ASN A 8 -3.11 -11.32 3.41
CA ASN A 8 -4.50 -11.63 3.77
C ASN A 8 -5.43 -10.42 3.70
N VAL A 9 -6.75 -10.69 3.71
CA VAL A 9 -7.79 -9.66 3.60
C VAL A 9 -7.81 -8.71 4.80
N GLN A 10 -7.47 -9.16 6.01
CA GLN A 10 -7.45 -8.29 7.18
C GLN A 10 -6.36 -7.24 7.04
N ASP A 11 -5.16 -7.63 6.59
CA ASP A 11 -4.07 -6.71 6.31
C ASP A 11 -4.40 -5.77 5.14
N LEU A 12 -5.09 -6.25 4.11
CA LEU A 12 -5.58 -5.37 3.04
C LEU A 12 -6.51 -4.28 3.59
N LEU A 13 -7.45 -4.63 4.47
CA LEU A 13 -8.34 -3.66 5.10
C LEU A 13 -7.57 -2.69 5.99
N ARG A 14 -6.58 -3.18 6.74
CA ARG A 14 -5.70 -2.34 7.56
C ARG A 14 -4.90 -1.36 6.68
N LEU A 15 -4.36 -1.81 5.55
CA LEU A 15 -3.62 -0.99 4.58
C LEU A 15 -4.49 0.12 3.99
N LEU A 16 -5.70 -0.20 3.53
CA LEU A 16 -6.65 0.79 3.01
C LEU A 16 -7.09 1.79 4.09
N ALA A 17 -7.20 1.34 5.35
CA ALA A 17 -7.56 2.18 6.47
C ALA A 17 -6.44 3.15 6.90
N ILE A 18 -5.20 2.98 6.44
CA ILE A 18 -4.12 3.94 6.70
C ILE A 18 -4.48 5.30 6.06
N GLY A 19 -5.00 5.28 4.83
CA GLY A 19 -5.52 6.46 4.14
C GLY A 19 -4.55 7.14 3.17
N TYR A 20 -3.70 6.35 2.50
CA TYR A 20 -3.02 6.84 1.29
C TYR A 20 -4.04 7.04 0.16
N ASP A 21 -3.90 8.13 -0.60
CA ASP A 21 -4.71 8.36 -1.81
C ASP A 21 -4.33 7.38 -2.93
N GLU A 22 -3.03 7.19 -3.17
CA GLU A 22 -2.51 6.21 -4.12
C GLU A 22 -1.47 5.29 -3.47
N LEU A 23 -1.49 4.01 -3.85
CA LEU A 23 -0.49 3.01 -3.47
C LEU A 23 0.46 2.72 -4.63
N CYS A 24 0.94 3.77 -5.30
CA CYS A 24 1.72 3.65 -6.54
C CYS A 24 3.25 3.70 -6.31
N TRP A 25 3.67 4.50 -5.31
CA TRP A 25 5.05 4.91 -5.12
C TRP A 25 5.66 4.24 -3.86
N PRO A 26 6.54 3.23 -4.01
CA PRO A 26 7.14 2.50 -2.88
C PRO A 26 7.82 3.39 -1.84
N GLU A 27 8.47 4.46 -2.28
CA GLU A 27 9.17 5.43 -1.43
C GLU A 27 8.22 6.13 -0.44
N GLN A 28 6.94 6.26 -0.78
CA GLN A 28 5.93 6.83 0.10
C GLN A 28 5.52 5.86 1.22
N PHE A 29 5.76 4.56 1.09
CA PHE A 29 5.34 3.58 2.10
C PHE A 29 6.09 3.72 3.43
N GLN A 30 7.23 4.41 3.44
CA GLN A 30 7.99 4.73 4.65
C GLN A 30 7.48 5.99 5.38
N LEU A 31 6.52 6.70 4.79
CA LEU A 31 5.96 7.95 5.31
C LEU A 31 4.51 7.73 5.73
N ALA A 32 4.04 8.42 6.75
CA ALA A 32 2.62 8.51 7.06
C ALA A 32 1.89 9.28 5.94
N PRO A 33 0.59 9.05 5.71
CA PRO A 33 -0.17 9.78 4.69
C PRO A 33 -0.08 11.31 4.84
N GLU A 34 -0.05 11.82 6.08
CA GLU A 34 0.12 13.24 6.34
C GLU A 34 1.49 13.78 5.89
N GLU A 35 2.55 12.98 6.06
CA GLU A 35 3.90 13.34 5.61
C GLU A 35 4.02 13.31 4.08
N VAL A 36 3.30 12.41 3.40
CA VAL A 36 3.20 12.38 1.93
C VAL A 36 2.47 13.63 1.44
N ARG A 37 1.33 13.95 2.08
CA ARG A 37 0.53 15.14 1.76
C ARG A 37 1.35 16.42 1.85
N GLU A 38 2.08 16.61 2.95
CA GLU A 38 2.93 17.80 3.16
C GLU A 38 4.04 17.96 2.12
N LYS A 39 4.51 16.86 1.52
CA LYS A 39 5.60 16.88 0.53
C LYS A 39 5.12 17.09 -0.90
N GLU A 40 3.97 16.54 -1.26
CA GLU A 40 3.54 16.46 -2.66
C GLU A 40 2.44 17.46 -3.03
N TYR A 41 1.71 17.99 -2.05
CA TYR A 41 0.56 18.86 -2.31
C TYR A 41 0.77 20.24 -1.71
N GLY A 42 0.51 21.27 -2.53
CA GLY A 42 0.20 22.62 -2.03
C GLY A 42 -1.26 22.66 -1.57
N ASP A 43 -1.53 23.31 -0.45
CA ASP A 43 -2.76 23.22 0.36
C ASP A 43 -4.09 23.05 -0.41
N ASP A 44 -4.93 22.18 0.18
CA ASP A 44 -6.41 22.07 0.11
C ASP A 44 -7.14 21.11 -0.86
N ASP A 45 -6.46 20.29 -1.69
CA ASP A 45 -7.18 19.35 -2.59
C ASP A 45 -6.98 17.85 -2.29
N TYR A 46 -6.63 17.50 -1.04
CA TYR A 46 -6.40 16.09 -0.66
C TYR A 46 -7.62 15.46 0.02
N PRO A 47 -8.00 14.21 -0.34
CA PRO A 47 -9.09 13.54 0.33
C PRO A 47 -8.82 13.34 1.82
N PRO A 48 -9.83 13.51 2.69
CA PRO A 48 -9.66 13.29 4.12
C PRO A 48 -9.38 11.80 4.40
N PRO A 49 -8.73 11.46 5.53
CA PRO A 49 -8.53 10.08 5.94
C PRO A 49 -9.87 9.30 6.00
N PRO A 50 -9.87 7.98 5.72
CA PRO A 50 -11.10 7.19 5.60
C PRO A 50 -11.69 6.83 6.98
N LEU A 51 -12.19 7.82 7.72
CA LEU A 51 -12.59 7.70 9.13
C LEU A 51 -13.60 6.57 9.40
N LEU A 52 -14.55 6.34 8.48
CA LEU A 52 -15.54 5.27 8.62
C LEU A 52 -14.91 3.89 8.49
N LEU A 53 -13.97 3.73 7.56
CA LEU A 53 -13.22 2.48 7.39
C LEU A 53 -12.31 2.23 8.60
N ARG A 54 -11.62 3.28 9.09
CA ARG A 54 -10.78 3.18 10.30
C ARG A 54 -11.60 2.69 11.50
N ALA A 55 -12.75 3.32 11.74
CA ALA A 55 -13.65 2.92 12.82
C ALA A 55 -14.16 1.48 12.66
N HIS A 56 -14.43 1.03 11.44
CA HIS A 56 -14.83 -0.35 11.19
C HIS A 56 -13.70 -1.34 11.52
N VAL A 57 -12.48 -1.08 11.02
CA VAL A 57 -11.31 -1.94 11.26
C VAL A 57 -11.00 -2.02 12.76
N GLU A 58 -10.99 -0.90 13.47
CA GLU A 58 -10.66 -0.88 14.90
C GLU A 58 -11.78 -1.44 15.78
N ARG A 59 -13.03 -1.00 15.57
CA ARG A 59 -14.13 -1.29 16.51
C ARG A 59 -14.91 -2.55 16.16
N THR A 60 -15.03 -2.87 14.87
CA THR A 60 -15.81 -4.03 14.41
C THR A 60 -14.92 -5.25 14.23
N LEU A 61 -13.72 -5.07 13.65
CA LEU A 61 -12.79 -6.18 13.42
C LEU A 61 -11.77 -6.35 14.55
N GLY A 62 -11.63 -5.36 15.44
CA GLY A 62 -10.68 -5.43 16.57
C GLY A 62 -9.21 -5.37 16.14
N LEU A 63 -8.92 -4.82 14.97
CA LEU A 63 -7.59 -4.77 14.38
C LEU A 63 -6.96 -3.40 14.61
N SER A 64 -5.63 -3.36 14.81
CA SER A 64 -4.88 -2.10 14.82
C SER A 64 -4.56 -1.63 13.40
N ILE A 65 -4.54 -0.33 13.17
CA ILE A 65 -4.13 0.25 11.89
C ILE A 65 -2.70 0.77 12.04
N PRO A 66 -1.74 0.28 11.24
CA PRO A 66 -0.37 0.81 11.27
C PRO A 66 -0.33 2.25 10.78
N VAL A 67 0.76 2.95 11.09
CA VAL A 67 0.94 4.33 10.63
C VAL A 67 1.40 4.35 9.17
N ARG A 68 2.13 3.32 8.75
CA ARG A 68 2.82 3.26 7.46
C ARG A 68 2.49 1.99 6.70
N ALA A 69 2.40 2.11 5.37
CA ALA A 69 2.20 0.96 4.50
C ALA A 69 3.36 -0.05 4.57
N SER A 70 4.60 0.41 4.86
CA SER A 70 5.77 -0.48 4.98
C SER A 70 5.69 -1.48 6.14
N GLU A 71 4.76 -1.30 7.07
CA GLU A 71 4.48 -2.27 8.12
C GLU A 71 3.68 -3.49 7.61
N LEU A 72 3.05 -3.38 6.43
CA LEU A 72 2.21 -4.41 5.82
C LEU A 72 2.77 -4.87 4.47
N VAL A 73 3.15 -3.92 3.61
CA VAL A 73 3.75 -4.18 2.31
C VAL A 73 5.25 -4.40 2.50
N ARG A 74 5.67 -5.66 2.45
CA ARG A 74 7.05 -6.06 2.78
C ARG A 74 8.04 -5.74 1.68
N ASP A 75 7.70 -6.13 0.46
CA ASP A 75 8.60 -6.08 -0.68
C ASP A 75 7.89 -5.43 -1.86
N THR A 76 8.59 -4.52 -2.52
CA THR A 76 8.13 -3.84 -3.73
C THR A 76 9.18 -3.98 -4.81
N GLU A 77 8.76 -4.33 -6.01
CA GLU A 77 9.66 -4.41 -7.16
C GLU A 77 9.43 -3.28 -8.15
N SER A 78 10.50 -2.89 -8.82
CA SER A 78 10.41 -2.04 -10.01
C SER A 78 9.68 -2.79 -11.12
N MET A 79 8.92 -2.07 -11.94
CA MET A 79 8.33 -2.65 -13.17
C MET A 79 9.41 -3.13 -14.15
N ASP A 80 10.59 -2.51 -14.09
CA ASP A 80 11.75 -2.83 -14.93
C ASP A 80 12.64 -3.92 -14.32
N ALA A 81 12.32 -4.45 -13.13
CA ALA A 81 13.10 -5.51 -12.51
C ALA A 81 13.11 -6.75 -13.42
N GLN A 82 14.18 -7.56 -13.41
CA GLN A 82 14.21 -8.80 -14.20
C GLN A 82 13.46 -9.93 -13.51
N GLU A 83 13.58 -10.02 -12.19
CA GLU A 83 13.00 -11.07 -11.34
C GLU A 83 12.36 -10.42 -10.09
N SER A 84 11.38 -11.09 -9.50
CA SER A 84 10.60 -10.63 -8.34
C SER A 84 10.44 -11.74 -7.33
N GLY A 85 10.16 -11.39 -6.07
CA GLY A 85 9.65 -12.34 -5.09
C GLY A 85 8.29 -12.97 -5.45
N ASP A 86 7.51 -12.38 -6.37
CA ASP A 86 6.21 -12.91 -6.81
C ASP A 86 6.37 -14.02 -7.89
N PRO A 87 6.05 -15.29 -7.56
CA PRO A 87 6.15 -16.39 -8.51
C PRO A 87 5.19 -16.27 -9.70
N PHE A 88 4.03 -15.63 -9.52
CA PHE A 88 3.07 -15.42 -10.59
C PHE A 88 3.62 -14.43 -11.62
N TRP A 89 4.23 -13.34 -11.17
CA TRP A 89 4.86 -12.38 -12.07
C TRP A 89 6.05 -12.99 -12.84
N ASN A 90 6.92 -13.74 -12.16
CA ASN A 90 8.00 -14.48 -12.82
C ASN A 90 7.49 -15.52 -13.83
N TRP A 91 6.34 -16.15 -13.56
CA TRP A 91 5.68 -17.02 -14.51
C TRP A 91 5.15 -16.24 -15.71
N LEU A 92 4.51 -15.08 -15.48
CA LEU A 92 3.93 -14.24 -16.52
C LEU A 92 4.99 -13.78 -17.54
N LYS A 93 6.16 -13.36 -17.09
CA LYS A 93 7.29 -12.99 -17.96
C LYS A 93 7.75 -14.14 -18.86
N ARG A 94 7.96 -15.31 -18.25
CA ARG A 94 8.38 -16.52 -18.97
C ARG A 94 7.40 -16.96 -20.04
N VAL A 95 6.08 -16.83 -19.80
CA VAL A 95 5.06 -17.16 -20.81
C VAL A 95 4.86 -16.05 -21.84
N GLY A 96 5.13 -14.80 -21.47
CA GLY A 96 5.09 -13.64 -22.35
C GLY A 96 6.24 -13.55 -23.35
N GLY A 97 7.31 -14.33 -23.14
CA GLY A 97 8.49 -14.36 -24.02
C GLY A 97 9.52 -13.28 -23.71
N GLU A 98 9.47 -12.69 -22.51
CA GLU A 98 10.52 -11.82 -21.95
C GLU A 98 11.61 -12.63 -21.22
#